data_AF-A0AB39UNR8-F1
#
_entry.id   AF-A0AB39UNR8-F1
#
_cell.length_a   1.000
_cell.length_b   1.000
_cell.length_c   1.000
_cell.angle_alpha   90.00
_cell.angle_beta   90.00
_cell.angle_gamma   90.00
#
_symmetry.space_group_name_H-M   'P 1'
#
loop_
_entity.id
_entity.type
_entity.pdbx_description
1 polymer ?
#
loop_
_entity_poly.entity_id
_entity_poly.type
_entity_poly.pdbx_seq_one_letter_code
_entity_poly.pdbx_strand_id
1 'polypeptide(L)'
;MNIADHALWLRDFYASRGWYAYPPFIRLAFLTEELGELSQAVRAYEIGRDHPHEQVQSESEQHDHIREELADVLDNVLILADKYGYGPDELIEASEGKLHERFSEK
;
A
#
# COMPACT_ATOMS: atom_id res chain seq x y z
N MET A 1 -7.73 15.63 0.17
CA MET A 1 -8.47 14.51 -0.42
C MET A 1 -8.70 13.50 0.70
N ASN A 2 -9.92 12.97 0.85
CA ASN A 2 -10.15 11.86 1.80
C ASN A 2 -9.82 10.51 1.11
N ILE A 3 -9.84 9.40 1.84
CA ILE A 3 -9.46 8.08 1.30
C ILE A 3 -10.45 7.58 0.23
N ALA A 4 -11.74 7.91 0.34
CA ALA A 4 -12.75 7.53 -0.63
C ALA A 4 -12.58 8.30 -1.96
N ASP A 5 -12.36 9.61 -1.88
CA ASP A 5 -12.04 10.46 -3.04
C ASP A 5 -10.76 9.98 -3.73
N HIS A 6 -9.75 9.61 -2.94
CA HIS A 6 -8.50 9.05 -3.46
C HIS A 6 -8.70 7.71 -4.17
N ALA A 7 -9.45 6.78 -3.57
CA ALA A 7 -9.74 5.48 -4.16
C ALA A 7 -10.49 5.61 -5.50
N LEU A 8 -11.44 6.54 -5.59
CA LEU A 8 -12.15 6.85 -6.84
C LEU A 8 -11.19 7.42 -7.89
N TRP A 9 -10.39 8.43 -7.52
CA TRP A 9 -9.40 9.02 -8.42
C TRP A 9 -8.40 7.98 -8.92
N LEU A 10 -7.90 7.12 -8.03
CA LEU A 10 -6.92 6.08 -8.32
C LEU A 10 -7.49 5.04 -9.30
N ARG A 11 -8.72 4.59 -9.06
CA ARG A 11 -9.43 3.69 -9.98
C ARG A 11 -9.55 4.30 -11.37
N ASP A 12 -10.01 5.55 -11.46
CA ASP A 12 -10.19 6.25 -12.74
C ASP A 12 -8.85 6.46 -13.45
N PHE A 13 -7.81 6.82 -12.69
CA PHE A 13 -6.46 6.93 -13.20
C PHE A 13 -5.96 5.60 -13.77
N TYR A 14 -6.13 4.49 -13.04
CA TYR A 14 -5.72 3.16 -13.49
C TYR A 14 -6.54 2.68 -14.68
N ALA A 15 -7.82 3.03 -14.75
CA ALA A 15 -8.67 2.74 -15.89
C ALA A 15 -8.20 3.51 -17.14
N SER A 16 -7.84 4.78 -17.00
CA SER A 16 -7.32 5.61 -18.10
C SER A 16 -6.02 5.06 -18.71
N ARG A 17 -5.23 4.32 -17.91
CA ARG A 17 -3.99 3.67 -18.35
C ARG A 17 -4.18 2.24 -18.86
N GLY A 18 -5.40 1.70 -18.81
CA GLY A 18 -5.69 0.29 -19.10
C GLY A 18 -5.21 -0.68 -18.02
N TRP A 19 -4.56 -0.20 -16.96
CA TRP A 19 -4.05 -1.03 -15.87
C TRP A 19 -5.18 -1.61 -15.05
N TYR A 20 -6.29 -0.89 -14.89
CA TYR A 20 -7.44 -1.42 -14.16
C TYR A 20 -7.96 -2.71 -14.78
N ALA A 21 -7.68 -3.04 -16.05
CA ALA A 21 -8.10 -4.31 -16.65
C ALA A 21 -7.41 -5.55 -16.06
N TYR A 22 -6.26 -5.41 -15.39
CA TYR A 22 -5.54 -6.55 -14.82
C TYR A 22 -6.39 -7.30 -13.77
N PRO A 23 -6.41 -8.65 -13.80
CA PRO A 23 -7.18 -9.46 -12.86
C PRO A 23 -6.60 -9.38 -11.44
N PRO A 24 -7.39 -9.69 -10.40
CA PRO A 24 -6.93 -9.67 -9.00
C PRO A 24 -5.63 -10.45 -8.77
N PHE A 25 -5.44 -11.59 -9.43
CA PHE A 25 -4.21 -12.38 -9.32
C PHE A 25 -2.96 -11.62 -9.76
N ILE A 26 -3.04 -10.85 -10.86
CA ILE A 26 -1.91 -10.01 -11.30
C ILE A 26 -1.73 -8.82 -10.34
N ARG A 27 -2.82 -8.24 -9.82
CA ARG A 27 -2.73 -7.17 -8.82
C ARG A 27 -2.07 -7.61 -7.52
N LEU A 28 -2.26 -8.85 -7.11
CA LEU A 28 -1.58 -9.41 -5.95
C LEU A 28 -0.06 -9.51 -6.16
N ALA A 29 0.39 -9.74 -7.40
CA ALA A 29 1.82 -9.72 -7.72
C ALA A 29 2.41 -8.30 -7.55
N PHE A 30 1.74 -7.26 -8.07
CA PHE A 30 2.16 -5.87 -7.86
C PHE A 30 2.15 -5.49 -6.38
N LEU A 31 1.11 -5.86 -5.63
CA LEU A 31 1.10 -5.63 -4.18
C LEU A 31 2.31 -6.28 -3.47
N THR A 32 2.73 -7.47 -3.92
CA THR A 32 3.90 -8.16 -3.34
C THR A 32 5.21 -7.47 -3.72
N GLU A 33 5.26 -6.88 -4.91
CA GLU A 33 6.39 -6.06 -5.38
C GLU A 33 6.54 -4.81 -4.51
N GLU A 34 5.50 -3.99 -4.35
CA GLU A 34 5.55 -2.79 -3.50
C GLU A 34 5.83 -3.14 -2.03
N LEU A 35 5.31 -4.26 -1.54
CA LEU A 35 5.63 -4.73 -0.18
C LEU A 35 7.12 -5.09 -0.04
N GLY A 36 7.74 -5.60 -1.10
CA GLY A 36 9.17 -5.86 -1.17
C GLY A 36 10.01 -4.58 -1.17
N GLU A 37 9.57 -3.57 -1.90
CA GLU A 37 10.19 -2.23 -1.94
C GLU A 37 10.05 -1.53 -0.58
N LEU A 38 8.86 -1.54 0.03
CA LEU A 38 8.65 -1.09 1.41
C LEU A 38 9.58 -1.80 2.41
N SER A 39 9.69 -3.13 2.29
CA SER A 39 10.59 -3.91 3.16
C SER A 39 12.05 -3.49 3.00
N GLN A 40 12.47 -3.18 1.78
CA GLN A 40 13.80 -2.69 1.47
C GLN A 40 14.03 -1.29 2.05
N ALA A 41 13.08 -0.37 1.87
CA ALA A 41 13.15 1.00 2.37
C ALA A 41 13.23 1.04 3.90
N VAL A 42 12.36 0.30 4.59
CA VAL A 42 12.39 0.18 6.06
C VAL A 42 13.72 -0.40 6.53
N ARG A 43 14.22 -1.46 5.88
CA ARG A 43 15.51 -2.05 6.23
C ARG A 43 16.67 -1.05 6.09
N ALA A 44 16.68 -0.31 4.98
CA ALA A 44 17.72 0.67 4.71
C ALA A 44 17.74 1.79 5.76
N TYR A 45 16.58 2.24 6.22
CA TYR A 45 16.44 3.24 7.28
C TYR A 45 16.83 2.72 8.67
N GLU A 46 16.27 1.57 9.07
CA GLU A 46 16.36 1.07 10.45
C GLU A 46 17.72 0.44 10.78
N ILE A 47 18.29 -0.33 9.85
CA ILE A 47 19.50 -1.13 10.12
C ILE A 47 20.59 -0.93 9.06
N GLY A 48 20.36 -0.05 8.08
CA GLY A 48 21.27 0.18 6.97
C GLY A 48 21.26 -0.95 5.94
N ARG A 49 21.89 -0.67 4.80
CA ARG A 49 22.07 -1.63 3.72
C ARG A 49 23.52 -1.59 3.24
N ASP A 50 24.20 -2.73 3.41
CA ASP A 50 25.57 -2.91 2.92
C ASP A 50 25.50 -3.47 1.50
N HIS A 51 25.25 -2.58 0.53
CA HIS A 51 25.21 -2.94 -0.89
C HIS A 51 26.25 -2.13 -1.68
N PRO A 52 27.20 -2.78 -2.37
CA PRO A 52 28.40 -2.13 -2.92
C PRO A 52 28.14 -1.11 -4.05
N HIS A 53 26.91 -1.01 -4.53
CA HIS A 53 26.50 -0.10 -5.60
C HIS A 53 25.39 0.87 -5.19
N GLU A 54 25.02 0.90 -3.91
CA GLU A 54 23.91 1.73 -3.43
C GLU A 54 24.41 3.13 -3.04
N GLN A 55 23.70 4.15 -3.51
CA GLN A 55 24.03 5.53 -3.13
C GLN A 55 23.64 5.74 -1.67
N VAL A 56 24.50 6.44 -0.93
CA VAL A 56 24.19 6.83 0.44
C VAL A 56 23.10 7.89 0.40
N GLN A 57 21.88 7.50 0.78
CA GLN A 57 20.77 8.40 0.98
C GLN A 57 20.92 9.10 2.34
N SER A 58 20.47 10.35 2.43
CA SER A 58 20.26 11.03 3.70
C SER A 58 19.06 10.41 4.45
N GLU A 59 19.02 10.60 5.76
CA GLU A 59 17.93 10.12 6.60
C GLU A 59 16.55 10.64 6.11
N SER A 60 16.48 11.88 5.63
CA SER A 60 15.26 12.46 5.06
C SER A 60 14.83 11.74 3.79
N GLU A 61 15.78 11.44 2.89
CA GLU A 61 15.49 10.71 1.64
C GLU A 61 15.01 9.28 1.93
N GLN A 62 15.60 8.61 2.92
CA GLN A 62 15.16 7.28 3.34
C GLN A 62 13.74 7.30 3.94
N HIS A 63 13.42 8.31 4.75
CA HIS A 63 12.10 8.47 5.32
C HIS A 63 11.04 8.85 4.27
N ASP A 64 11.40 9.69 3.30
CA ASP A 64 10.53 10.01 2.17
C ASP A 64 10.27 8.77 1.29
N HIS A 65 11.29 7.92 1.08
CA HIS A 65 11.16 6.66 0.37
C HIS A 65 10.20 5.70 1.09
N ILE A 66 10.32 5.53 2.41
CA ILE A 66 9.34 4.73 3.19
C ILE A 66 7.91 5.24 2.99
N ARG A 67 7.71 6.56 2.97
CA ARG A 67 6.39 7.16 2.75
C ARG A 67 5.85 6.85 1.36
N GLU A 68 6.69 6.90 0.34
CA GLU A 68 6.33 6.53 -1.04
C GLU A 68 5.86 5.08 -1.10
N GLU A 69 6.68 4.16 -0.59
CA GLU A 69 6.35 2.73 -0.62
C GLU A 69 5.09 2.37 0.18
N LEU A 70 4.84 3.06 1.30
CA LEU A 70 3.58 2.91 2.04
C LEU A 70 2.37 3.35 1.21
N ALA A 71 2.51 4.41 0.40
CA ALA A 71 1.46 4.87 -0.49
C ALA A 71 1.22 3.86 -1.63
N ASP A 72 2.26 3.29 -2.21
CA ASP A 72 2.14 2.29 -3.28
C ASP A 72 1.49 0.99 -2.80
N VAL A 73 1.82 0.55 -1.58
CA VAL A 73 1.13 -0.56 -0.91
C VAL A 73 -0.35 -0.23 -0.68
N LEU A 74 -0.65 0.98 -0.17
CA LEU A 74 -2.04 1.42 0.04
C LEU A 74 -2.83 1.41 -1.27
N ASP A 75 -2.27 1.98 -2.34
CA ASP A 75 -2.92 2.08 -3.65
C ASP A 75 -3.25 0.69 -4.23
N ASN A 76 -2.32 -0.26 -4.10
CA ASN A 76 -2.58 -1.64 -4.51
C ASN A 76 -3.66 -2.33 -3.67
N VAL A 77 -3.71 -2.08 -2.36
CA VAL A 77 -4.81 -2.57 -1.49
C VAL A 77 -6.15 -1.99 -1.91
N LEU A 78 -6.22 -0.67 -2.16
CA LEU A 78 -7.45 0.02 -2.56
C LEU A 78 -7.98 -0.51 -3.90
N ILE A 79 -7.10 -0.69 -4.89
CA ILE A 79 -7.48 -1.27 -6.20
C ILE A 79 -7.94 -2.72 -6.06
N LEU A 80 -7.28 -3.52 -5.23
CA LEU A 80 -7.70 -4.89 -4.98
C LEU A 80 -9.06 -4.95 -4.26
N ALA A 81 -9.32 -4.04 -3.33
CA ALA A 81 -10.61 -3.93 -2.66
C ALA A 81 -11.74 -3.58 -3.64
N ASP A 82 -11.54 -2.56 -4.48
CA ASP A 82 -12.51 -2.14 -5.50
C ASP A 82 -12.78 -3.28 -6.51
N LYS A 83 -11.76 -4.07 -6.86
CA LYS A 83 -11.91 -5.30 -7.69
C LYS A 83 -12.85 -6.34 -7.11
N TYR A 84 -12.96 -6.41 -5.79
CA TYR A 84 -13.89 -7.30 -5.08
C TYR A 84 -15.20 -6.60 -4.68
N GLY A 85 -15.36 -5.32 -5.03
CA GLY A 85 -16.57 -4.54 -4.75
C GLY A 85 -16.60 -3.93 -3.35
N TYR A 86 -15.46 -3.78 -2.68
CA TYR A 86 -15.37 -3.16 -1.36
C TYR A 86 -14.81 -1.74 -1.43
N GLY A 87 -15.41 -0.82 -0.67
CA GLY A 87 -14.88 0.52 -0.44
C GLY A 87 -13.89 0.60 0.73
N PRO A 88 -13.15 1.71 0.88
CA PRO A 88 -12.21 1.91 1.98
C PRO A 88 -12.86 1.85 3.36
N ASP A 89 -14.05 2.45 3.51
CA ASP A 89 -14.77 2.50 4.78
C ASP A 89 -15.17 1.08 5.25
N GLU A 90 -15.60 0.21 4.33
CA GLU A 90 -15.92 -1.19 4.62
C GLU A 90 -14.68 -1.97 5.14
N LEU A 91 -13.49 -1.68 4.60
CA LEU A 91 -12.25 -2.31 5.10
C LEU A 91 -11.89 -1.83 6.50
N ILE A 92 -12.05 -0.53 6.78
CA ILE A 92 -11.78 0.06 8.08
C ILE A 92 -12.75 -0.49 9.12
N GLU A 93 -14.05 -0.49 8.82
CA GLU A 93 -15.10 -1.06 9.67
C GLU A 93 -14.84 -2.55 9.96
N ALA A 94 -14.48 -3.34 8.95
CA ALA A 94 -14.15 -4.75 9.13
C ALA A 94 -12.91 -4.96 10.02
N SER A 95 -11.89 -4.10 9.89
CA SER A 95 -10.68 -4.15 10.71
C SER A 95 -10.96 -3.78 12.17
N GLU A 96 -11.60 -2.63 12.39
CA GLU A 96 -11.95 -2.14 13.73
C GLU A 96 -12.92 -3.08 14.43
N GLY A 97 -13.98 -3.51 13.74
CA GLY A 97 -14.98 -4.45 14.28
C GLY A 97 -14.32 -5.75 14.76
N LYS A 98 -13.42 -6.33 13.97
CA LYS A 98 -12.67 -7.52 14.35
C LYS A 98 -11.80 -7.32 15.59
N LEU A 99 -11.17 -6.15 15.75
CA LEU A 99 -10.36 -5.84 16.92
C LEU A 99 -11.25 -5.61 18.15
N HIS A 100 -12.35 -4.89 18.00
CA HIS A 100 -13.35 -4.70 19.06
C HIS A 100 -13.92 -6.03 19.54
N GLU A 101 -14.31 -6.95 18.64
CA GLU A 101 -14.80 -8.28 19.05
C GLU A 101 -13.73 -9.11 19.77
N ARG A 102 -12.47 -9.00 19.34
CA ARG A 102 -11.36 -9.76 19.93
C ARG A 102 -10.96 -9.25 21.32
N PHE A 103 -11.12 -7.95 21.56
CA PHE A 103 -10.62 -7.28 22.77
C PHE A 103 -11.71 -6.58 23.57
N SER A 104 -13.00 -6.71 23.20
CA SER A 104 -14.12 -6.29 24.04
C SER A 104 -14.02 -7.04 25.37
N GLU A 105 -13.80 -6.27 26.42
CA GLU A 105 -13.52 -6.73 27.78
C GLU A 105 -14.44 -7.88 28.18
N LYS A 106 -13.86 -8.94 28.75
CA LYS A 106 -14.57 -9.76 29.73
C LYS A 106 -14.63 -9.00 31.05
#